data_AF-Q9CU19-F1
#
_entry.id   AF-Q9CU19-F1
#
_cell.length_a   1.000
_cell.length_b   1.000
_cell.length_c   1.000
_cell.angle_alpha   90.00
_cell.angle_beta   90.00
_cell.angle_gamma   90.00
#
_symmetry.space_group_name_H-M   'P 1'
#
loop_
_entity.id
_entity.type
_entity.pdbx_description
1 polymer ?
#
loop_
_entity_poly.entity_id
_entity_poly.type
_entity_poly.pdbx_seq_one_letter_code
_entity_poly.pdbx_strand_id
1 'polypeptide(L)'
;LGRPTEFLNHHCCYRSFCNHNVSLMLEATQTPSEEPEVDAHLPLILGPVLALPVLVALGALGLWRVRRRQEKQRDLHSDLGESSLILKASEQADSMLGDFLDSDCTTGSGSGLPFLVQRTVARQVALVECVGKGRYGEVWRGSWHGESVAVKIFSSRDEQSWFRETEIYNTVLLRHDNILGFIASDMTS
;
A
#
# COMPACT_ATOMS: atom_id res chain seq x y z
N LEU A 1 64.93 58.74 24.48
CA LEU A 1 64.86 57.43 23.79
C LEU A 1 63.50 56.80 24.12
N GLY A 2 62.63 56.62 23.12
CA GLY A 2 61.39 55.84 23.24
C GLY A 2 61.36 54.82 22.11
N ARG A 3 61.05 53.55 22.41
CA ARG A 3 61.00 52.46 21.42
C ARG A 3 59.65 52.51 20.68
N PRO A 4 59.63 52.27 19.36
CA PRO A 4 58.40 52.25 18.58
C PRO A 4 57.66 50.92 18.78
N THR A 5 56.36 50.97 19.04
CA THR A 5 55.46 49.83 18.89
C THR A 5 54.89 49.88 17.47
N GLU A 6 55.15 48.84 16.69
CA GLU A 6 54.56 48.63 15.37
C GLU A 6 53.03 48.71 15.51
N PHE A 7 52.44 49.78 14.98
CA PHE A 7 51.18 49.81 14.21
C PHE A 7 50.42 51.15 14.23
N LEU A 8 50.76 52.17 15.03
CA LEU A 8 50.19 53.52 14.82
C LEU A 8 51.05 54.63 15.46
N ASN A 9 51.91 55.27 14.66
CA ASN A 9 52.73 56.42 15.07
C ASN A 9 51.86 57.69 15.18
N HIS A 10 51.24 57.93 16.33
CA HIS A 10 50.66 59.23 16.65
C HIS A 10 51.66 60.04 17.49
N HIS A 11 52.04 61.21 17.00
CA HIS A 11 52.79 62.21 17.76
C HIS A 11 52.00 63.52 17.80
N CYS A 12 51.67 64.00 19.00
CA CYS A 12 51.07 65.32 19.16
C CYS A 12 52.13 66.39 18.87
N CYS A 13 51.84 67.26 17.91
CA CYS A 13 52.69 68.38 17.55
C CYS A 13 52.06 69.70 18.01
N TYR A 14 52.90 70.62 18.51
CA TYR A 14 52.49 71.88 19.13
C TYR A 14 52.95 73.15 18.39
N ARG A 15 53.36 73.04 17.11
CA ARG A 15 53.79 74.17 16.27
C ARG A 15 52.96 74.24 14.98
N SER A 16 52.75 75.44 14.46
CA SER A 16 52.07 75.66 13.17
C SER A 16 52.84 75.01 12.01
N PHE A 17 52.12 74.37 11.08
CA PHE A 17 52.64 73.70 9.88
C PHE A 17 53.54 72.47 10.09
N CYS A 18 53.48 71.78 11.23
CA CYS A 18 54.31 70.58 11.42
C CYS A 18 53.87 69.33 10.67
N ASN A 19 52.76 69.39 9.95
CA ASN A 19 52.31 68.37 9.01
C ASN A 19 52.92 68.55 7.60
N HIS A 20 53.80 69.55 7.38
CA HIS A 20 54.28 69.90 6.04
C HIS A 20 55.11 68.81 5.34
N ASN A 21 55.72 67.88 6.09
CA ASN A 21 56.57 66.82 5.54
C ASN A 21 56.13 65.40 5.95
N VAL A 22 54.84 65.21 6.26
CA VAL A 22 54.28 63.89 6.62
C VAL A 22 53.59 63.29 5.41
N SER A 23 54.19 62.25 4.84
CA SER A 23 53.57 61.43 3.79
C SER A 23 52.86 60.23 4.43
N LEU A 24 51.53 60.30 4.56
CA LEU A 24 50.72 59.15 5.00
C LEU A 24 50.52 58.21 3.80
N MET A 25 51.23 57.08 3.80
CA MET A 25 50.79 55.94 2.97
C MET A 25 49.65 55.25 3.72
N LEU A 26 48.42 55.45 3.24
CA LEU A 26 47.31 54.60 3.64
C LEU A 26 47.45 53.29 2.88
N GLU A 27 47.63 52.20 3.62
CA GLU A 27 47.44 50.87 3.07
C GLU A 27 45.96 50.76 2.72
N ALA A 28 45.66 50.80 1.42
CA ALA A 28 44.30 50.62 0.93
C ALA A 28 43.81 49.28 1.49
N THR A 29 42.71 49.33 2.25
CA THR A 29 41.98 48.12 2.63
C THR A 29 41.75 47.34 1.35
N GLN A 30 42.39 46.17 1.24
CA GLN A 30 42.08 45.23 0.18
C GLN A 30 40.58 45.00 0.26
N THR A 31 39.85 45.44 -0.76
CA THR A 31 38.51 44.91 -1.02
C THR A 31 38.67 43.41 -1.07
N PRO A 32 37.92 42.63 -0.27
CA PRO A 32 38.04 41.18 -0.33
C PRO A 32 37.81 40.78 -1.79
N SER A 33 38.73 39.95 -2.28
CA SER A 33 38.65 39.26 -3.57
C SER A 33 37.19 38.91 -3.85
N GLU A 34 36.65 39.37 -4.99
CA GLU A 34 35.46 38.78 -5.60
C GLU A 34 35.81 37.30 -5.85
N GLU A 35 35.56 36.44 -4.87
CA GLU A 35 35.17 35.08 -5.18
C GLU A 35 33.85 35.20 -5.95
N PRO A 36 33.62 34.40 -7.01
CA PRO A 36 32.33 34.39 -7.67
C PRO A 36 31.32 33.99 -6.61
N GLU A 37 30.53 34.95 -6.14
CA GLU A 37 29.35 34.75 -5.32
C GLU A 37 28.42 33.89 -6.17
N VAL A 38 28.54 32.57 -6.04
CA VAL A 38 27.72 31.62 -6.77
C VAL A 38 26.32 31.80 -6.22
N ASP A 39 25.53 32.62 -6.91
CA ASP A 39 24.15 33.02 -6.61
C ASP A 39 23.43 32.00 -5.71
N ALA A 40 23.42 32.26 -4.39
CA ALA A 40 22.79 31.39 -3.40
C ALA A 40 21.27 31.24 -3.64
N HIS A 41 20.70 32.08 -4.52
CA HIS A 41 19.31 32.04 -4.96
C HIS A 41 19.02 31.01 -6.06
N LEU A 42 20.03 30.60 -6.85
CA LEU A 42 19.84 29.66 -7.96
C LEU A 42 19.44 28.24 -7.47
N PRO A 43 20.11 27.62 -6.48
CA PRO A 43 19.71 26.28 -6.00
C PRO A 43 18.39 26.29 -5.21
N LEU A 44 18.00 27.41 -4.60
CA LEU A 44 16.77 27.55 -3.83
C LEU A 44 15.51 27.50 -4.72
N ILE A 45 15.63 27.96 -5.96
CA ILE A 45 14.53 27.95 -6.94
C ILE A 45 14.60 26.70 -7.81
N LEU A 46 15.80 26.29 -8.24
CA LEU A 46 15.97 25.13 -9.13
C LEU A 46 15.63 23.80 -8.41
N GLY A 47 15.94 23.70 -7.12
CA GLY A 47 15.64 22.53 -6.29
C GLY A 47 14.15 22.15 -6.27
N PRO A 48 13.23 23.02 -5.82
CA PRO A 48 11.80 22.71 -5.82
C PRO A 48 11.23 22.56 -7.24
N VAL A 49 11.71 23.31 -8.23
CA VAL A 49 11.26 23.20 -9.62
C VAL A 49 11.59 21.83 -10.22
N LEU A 50 12.69 21.19 -9.81
CA LEU A 50 13.04 19.83 -10.23
C LEU A 50 12.43 18.74 -9.32
N ALA A 51 12.29 19.00 -8.02
CA ALA A 51 11.74 18.02 -7.08
C ALA A 51 10.22 17.82 -7.23
N LEU A 52 9.46 18.90 -7.47
CA LEU A 52 8.01 18.84 -7.65
C LEU A 52 7.55 17.93 -8.82
N PRO A 53 8.09 18.04 -10.05
CA PRO A 53 7.69 17.15 -11.13
C PRO A 53 8.08 15.69 -10.86
N VAL A 54 9.20 15.43 -10.17
CA VAL A 54 9.57 14.06 -9.76
C VAL A 54 8.56 13.50 -8.77
N LEU A 55 8.16 14.26 -7.76
CA LEU A 55 7.14 13.84 -6.79
C LEU A 55 5.78 13.61 -7.44
N VAL A 56 5.37 14.49 -8.35
CA VAL A 56 4.11 14.33 -9.12
C VAL A 56 4.19 13.10 -10.01
N ALA A 57 5.32 12.85 -10.68
CA ALA A 57 5.51 11.67 -11.52
C ALA A 57 5.47 10.38 -10.70
N LEU A 58 6.10 10.35 -9.52
CA LEU A 58 6.05 9.20 -8.60
C LEU A 58 4.63 8.98 -8.05
N GLY A 59 3.92 10.06 -7.69
CA GLY A 59 2.53 10.01 -7.26
C GLY A 59 1.60 9.51 -8.37
N ALA A 60 1.74 10.03 -9.58
CA ALA A 60 0.98 9.61 -10.76
C ALA A 60 1.30 8.14 -11.12
N LEU A 61 2.56 7.72 -11.06
CA LEU A 61 2.96 6.34 -11.28
C LEU A 61 2.39 5.42 -10.20
N GLY A 62 2.39 5.85 -8.94
CA GLY A 62 1.76 5.14 -7.83
C GLY A 62 0.25 4.98 -8.03
N LEU A 63 -0.45 6.08 -8.31
CA LEU A 63 -1.88 6.07 -8.62
C LEU A 63 -2.19 5.25 -9.86
N TRP A 64 -1.38 5.32 -10.90
CA TRP A 64 -1.53 4.51 -12.11
C TRP A 64 -1.28 3.02 -11.85
N ARG A 65 -0.29 2.67 -11.02
CA ARG A 65 -0.05 1.28 -10.58
C ARG A 65 -1.22 0.76 -9.75
N VAL A 66 -1.78 1.58 -8.86
CA VAL A 66 -2.96 1.24 -8.06
C VAL A 66 -4.19 1.10 -8.93
N ARG A 67 -4.43 2.05 -9.84
CA ARG A 67 -5.53 2.00 -10.80
C ARG A 67 -5.40 0.81 -11.72
N ARG A 68 -4.23 0.50 -12.28
CA ARG A 68 -4.01 -0.72 -13.08
C ARG A 68 -4.22 -2.00 -12.28
N ARG A 69 -3.80 -2.03 -11.01
CA ARG A 69 -4.09 -3.18 -10.12
C ARG A 69 -5.60 -3.30 -9.89
N GLN A 70 -6.30 -2.19 -9.67
CA GLN A 70 -7.75 -2.19 -9.53
C GLN A 70 -8.47 -2.53 -10.84
N GLU A 71 -8.02 -2.04 -11.98
CA GLU A 71 -8.57 -2.38 -13.29
C GLU A 71 -8.39 -3.86 -13.57
N LYS A 72 -7.20 -4.44 -13.32
CA LYS A 72 -7.00 -5.90 -13.43
C LYS A 72 -7.90 -6.70 -12.48
N GLN A 73 -8.22 -6.16 -11.31
CA GLN A 73 -9.20 -6.75 -10.38
C GLN A 73 -10.65 -6.57 -10.87
N ARG A 74 -10.97 -5.44 -11.52
CA ARG A 74 -12.30 -5.12 -12.07
C ARG A 74 -12.60 -5.89 -13.35
N ASP A 75 -11.63 -6.09 -14.23
CA ASP A 75 -11.75 -6.91 -15.44
C ASP A 75 -12.09 -8.35 -15.06
N LEU A 76 -11.36 -8.91 -14.08
CA LEU A 76 -11.65 -10.24 -13.54
C LEU A 76 -13.02 -10.33 -12.86
N HIS A 77 -13.45 -9.27 -12.17
CA HIS A 77 -14.80 -9.19 -11.59
C HIS A 77 -15.89 -9.05 -12.67
N SER A 78 -15.60 -8.41 -13.80
CA SER A 78 -16.54 -8.23 -14.92
C SER A 78 -16.79 -9.56 -15.66
N ASP A 79 -15.75 -10.34 -15.91
CA ASP A 79 -15.86 -11.69 -16.51
C ASP A 79 -16.66 -12.65 -15.60
N LEU A 80 -16.48 -12.55 -14.29
CA LEU A 80 -17.26 -13.33 -13.31
C LEU A 80 -18.70 -12.82 -13.17
N GLY A 81 -18.91 -11.51 -13.34
CA GLY A 81 -20.21 -10.86 -13.37
C GLY A 81 -21.08 -11.34 -14.52
N GLU A 82 -20.50 -11.49 -15.71
CA GLU A 82 -21.21 -12.03 -16.90
C GLU A 82 -21.63 -13.50 -16.69
N SER A 83 -20.77 -14.32 -16.09
CA SER A 83 -21.11 -15.68 -15.69
C SER A 83 -22.20 -15.72 -14.61
N SER A 84 -22.19 -14.77 -13.67
CA SER A 84 -23.22 -14.65 -12.63
C SER A 84 -24.57 -14.15 -13.14
N LEU A 85 -24.59 -13.36 -14.22
CA LEU A 85 -25.82 -12.91 -14.89
C LEU A 85 -26.48 -14.04 -15.68
N ILE A 86 -25.68 -14.92 -16.29
CA ILE A 86 -26.18 -16.15 -16.93
C ILE A 86 -26.74 -17.12 -15.87
N LEU A 87 -26.10 -17.23 -14.70
CA LEU A 87 -26.62 -18.00 -13.56
C LEU A 87 -27.87 -17.36 -12.93
N LYS A 88 -27.94 -16.02 -12.82
CA LYS A 88 -29.13 -15.30 -12.35
C LYS A 88 -30.30 -15.34 -13.35
N ALA A 89 -30.04 -15.40 -14.65
CA ALA A 89 -31.09 -15.58 -15.65
C ALA A 89 -31.78 -16.96 -15.53
N SER A 90 -31.10 -17.94 -14.93
CA SER A 90 -31.71 -19.22 -14.54
C SER A 90 -32.58 -19.13 -13.28
N GLU A 91 -32.43 -18.09 -12.45
CA GLU A 91 -33.24 -17.86 -11.24
C GLU A 91 -34.53 -17.06 -11.53
N GLN A 92 -34.65 -16.42 -12.70
CA GLN A 92 -35.85 -15.65 -13.11
C GLN A 92 -36.99 -16.55 -13.65
N ALA A 93 -37.13 -17.77 -13.13
CA ALA A 93 -38.30 -18.63 -13.37
C ALA A 93 -39.28 -18.64 -12.19
N ASP A 94 -38.95 -18.00 -11.06
CA ASP A 94 -39.74 -18.08 -9.81
C ASP A 94 -40.86 -17.02 -9.68
N SER A 95 -41.25 -16.35 -10.76
CA SER A 95 -42.27 -15.27 -10.72
C SER A 95 -43.73 -15.75 -10.74
N MET A 96 -44.01 -17.04 -10.52
CA MET A 96 -45.38 -17.59 -10.57
C MET A 96 -45.83 -18.33 -9.29
N LEU A 97 -45.01 -18.35 -8.24
CA LEU A 97 -45.28 -19.08 -7.00
C LEU A 97 -45.81 -18.19 -5.86
N GLY A 98 -46.53 -17.12 -6.19
CA GLY A 98 -47.11 -16.19 -5.22
C GLY A 98 -48.60 -16.43 -4.91
N ASP A 99 -49.30 -17.23 -5.73
CA ASP A 99 -50.77 -17.30 -5.73
C ASP A 99 -51.35 -18.58 -5.10
N PHE A 100 -50.51 -19.44 -4.51
CA PHE A 100 -50.92 -20.72 -3.93
C PHE A 100 -50.77 -20.81 -2.40
N LEU A 101 -50.35 -19.74 -1.73
CA LEU A 101 -50.04 -19.78 -0.29
C LEU A 101 -51.10 -19.16 0.63
N ASP A 102 -52.25 -18.70 0.12
CA ASP A 102 -53.29 -18.07 0.97
C ASP A 102 -54.50 -18.96 1.27
N SER A 103 -54.39 -20.26 1.03
CA SER A 103 -55.41 -21.21 1.45
C SER A 103 -54.74 -22.51 1.85
N ASP A 104 -54.56 -22.70 3.16
CA ASP A 104 -54.82 -23.97 3.84
C ASP A 104 -54.63 -23.82 5.35
N CYS A 105 -55.68 -23.27 5.94
CA CYS A 105 -56.02 -23.53 7.33
C CYS A 105 -56.58 -24.96 7.44
N THR A 106 -55.74 -25.98 7.64
CA THR A 106 -56.10 -27.20 8.39
C THR A 106 -54.96 -28.23 8.44
N THR A 107 -54.59 -28.62 9.67
CA THR A 107 -54.25 -29.99 10.10
C THR A 107 -53.36 -30.85 9.19
N GLY A 108 -52.06 -30.93 9.48
CA GLY A 108 -51.18 -31.96 8.90
C GLY A 108 -49.77 -31.99 9.48
N SER A 109 -49.37 -33.13 10.04
CA SER A 109 -48.05 -33.43 10.59
C SER A 109 -46.88 -33.07 9.66
N GLY A 110 -45.98 -32.17 10.07
CA GLY A 110 -44.84 -31.73 9.26
C GLY A 110 -43.58 -31.52 10.08
N SER A 111 -42.95 -32.62 10.50
CA SER A 111 -41.55 -32.64 10.94
C SER A 111 -40.63 -32.26 9.78
N GLY A 112 -40.32 -30.97 9.65
CA GLY A 112 -39.41 -30.45 8.64
C GLY A 112 -38.88 -29.09 9.06
N LEU A 113 -37.95 -29.09 10.01
CA LEU A 113 -37.16 -27.88 10.30
C LEU A 113 -36.49 -27.44 8.99
N PRO A 114 -36.61 -26.17 8.58
CA PRO A 114 -35.89 -25.68 7.41
C PRO A 114 -34.40 -25.89 7.66
N PHE A 115 -33.72 -26.51 6.69
CA PHE A 115 -32.28 -26.75 6.73
C PHE A 115 -31.56 -25.40 6.76
N LEU A 116 -31.36 -24.87 7.97
CA LEU A 116 -30.51 -23.71 8.21
C LEU A 116 -29.08 -24.15 7.88
N VAL A 117 -28.66 -23.97 6.62
CA VAL A 117 -27.28 -24.23 6.24
C VAL A 117 -26.41 -23.32 7.08
N GLN A 118 -25.71 -23.90 8.05
CA GLN A 118 -24.68 -23.19 8.80
C GLN A 118 -23.71 -22.59 7.79
N ARG A 119 -23.49 -21.27 7.84
CA ARG A 119 -22.56 -20.63 6.90
C ARG A 119 -21.19 -21.27 7.08
N THR A 120 -20.77 -22.02 6.08
CA THR A 120 -19.45 -22.65 6.07
C THR A 120 -18.39 -21.58 5.76
N VAL A 121 -17.15 -21.78 6.21
CA VAL A 121 -16.07 -20.78 6.02
C VAL A 121 -15.83 -20.55 4.52
N ALA A 122 -15.85 -21.61 3.71
CA ALA A 122 -15.66 -21.52 2.26
C ALA A 122 -16.70 -20.60 1.59
N ARG A 123 -17.97 -20.64 2.02
CA ARG A 123 -19.02 -19.76 1.48
C ARG A 123 -18.83 -18.28 1.78
N GLN A 124 -18.03 -17.94 2.80
CA GLN A 124 -17.75 -16.56 3.19
C GLN A 124 -16.50 -15.99 2.52
N VAL A 125 -15.69 -16.84 1.87
CA VAL A 125 -14.44 -16.43 1.23
C VAL A 125 -14.69 -16.18 -0.25
N ALA A 126 -14.38 -14.96 -0.71
CA ALA A 126 -14.39 -14.64 -2.14
C ALA A 126 -13.03 -14.97 -2.76
N LEU A 127 -12.98 -15.84 -3.77
CA LEU A 127 -11.74 -16.13 -4.51
C LEU A 127 -11.38 -14.95 -5.41
N VAL A 128 -10.12 -14.51 -5.35
CA VAL A 128 -9.65 -13.31 -6.05
C VAL A 128 -8.71 -13.66 -7.20
N GLU A 129 -7.64 -14.41 -6.98
CA GLU A 129 -6.72 -14.82 -8.06
C GLU A 129 -6.03 -16.15 -7.75
N CYS A 130 -5.71 -16.93 -8.78
CA CYS A 130 -4.91 -18.14 -8.63
C CYS A 130 -3.43 -17.75 -8.46
N VAL A 131 -2.85 -18.10 -7.32
CA VAL A 131 -1.44 -17.81 -6.97
C VAL A 131 -0.52 -18.88 -7.53
N GLY A 132 -0.96 -20.14 -7.50
CA GLY A 132 -0.18 -21.24 -8.04
C GLY A 132 -0.95 -22.56 -8.06
N LYS A 133 -0.54 -23.44 -8.98
CA LYS A 133 -1.08 -24.80 -9.08
C LYS A 133 -0.01 -25.79 -8.68
N GLY A 134 -0.30 -26.58 -7.65
CA GLY A 134 0.53 -27.68 -7.21
C GLY A 134 0.04 -29.02 -7.75
N ARG A 135 0.72 -30.10 -7.37
CA ARG A 135 0.32 -31.46 -7.73
C ARG A 135 -1.03 -31.85 -7.14
N TYR A 136 -1.27 -31.47 -5.88
CA TYR A 136 -2.40 -31.95 -5.08
C TYR A 136 -3.50 -30.90 -4.92
N GLY A 137 -3.37 -29.73 -5.54
CA GLY A 137 -4.35 -28.67 -5.39
C GLY A 137 -3.87 -27.32 -5.93
N GLU A 138 -4.80 -26.37 -5.96
CA GLU A 138 -4.56 -25.01 -6.40
C GLU A 138 -4.60 -24.06 -5.21
N VAL A 139 -3.65 -23.12 -5.17
CA VAL A 139 -3.60 -22.06 -4.16
C VAL A 139 -4.13 -20.78 -4.77
N TRP A 140 -5.12 -20.20 -4.11
CA TRP A 140 -5.80 -18.98 -4.50
C TRP A 140 -5.61 -17.90 -3.42
N ARG A 141 -5.49 -16.64 -3.84
CA ARG A 141 -5.70 -15.50 -2.95
C ARG A 141 -7.20 -15.31 -2.82
N GLY A 142 -7.70 -15.32 -1.59
CA GLY A 142 -9.10 -15.03 -1.25
C GLY A 142 -9.22 -13.73 -0.44
N SER A 143 -10.44 -13.20 -0.37
CA SER A 143 -10.81 -12.14 0.57
C SER A 143 -11.84 -12.68 1.56
N TRP A 144 -11.54 -12.56 2.85
CA TRP A 144 -12.44 -12.94 3.94
C TRP A 144 -12.56 -11.76 4.91
N HIS A 145 -13.76 -11.23 5.08
CA HIS A 145 -14.03 -10.02 5.89
C HIS A 145 -13.11 -8.82 5.57
N GLY A 146 -12.70 -8.67 4.31
CA GLY A 146 -11.80 -7.59 3.86
C GLY A 146 -10.32 -7.89 4.06
N GLU A 147 -9.96 -9.00 4.70
CA GLU A 147 -8.58 -9.45 4.85
C GLU A 147 -8.19 -10.39 3.70
N SER A 148 -6.91 -10.35 3.32
CA SER A 148 -6.36 -11.24 2.29
C SER A 148 -5.97 -12.57 2.93
N VAL A 149 -6.53 -13.67 2.42
CA VAL A 149 -6.27 -15.03 2.90
C VAL A 149 -5.73 -15.91 1.77
N ALA A 150 -5.00 -16.97 2.11
CA ALA A 150 -4.62 -18.01 1.15
C ALA A 150 -5.61 -19.17 1.26
N VAL A 151 -6.18 -19.59 0.13
CA VAL A 151 -7.15 -20.70 0.04
C VAL A 151 -6.54 -21.80 -0.79
N LYS A 152 -6.38 -22.99 -0.21
CA LYS A 152 -5.90 -24.17 -0.94
C LYS A 152 -7.08 -25.08 -1.27
N ILE A 153 -7.35 -25.23 -2.56
CA ILE A 153 -8.48 -25.98 -3.09
C ILE A 153 -7.96 -27.32 -3.62
N PHE A 154 -8.56 -28.40 -3.13
CA PHE A 154 -8.23 -29.76 -3.53
C PHE A 154 -9.34 -30.30 -4.43
N SER A 155 -8.97 -31.14 -5.40
CA SER A 155 -9.95 -31.95 -6.11
C SER A 155 -10.52 -33.01 -5.17
N SER A 156 -11.77 -33.42 -5.39
CA SER A 156 -12.34 -34.57 -4.69
C SER A 156 -11.53 -35.87 -4.89
N ARG A 157 -10.75 -35.97 -5.97
CA ARG A 157 -9.82 -37.08 -6.21
C ARG A 157 -8.64 -37.12 -5.22
N ASP A 158 -8.27 -35.96 -4.68
CA ASP A 158 -7.12 -35.78 -3.79
C ASP A 158 -7.57 -35.58 -2.33
N GLU A 159 -8.75 -36.07 -1.96
CA GLU A 159 -9.34 -35.95 -0.62
C GLU A 159 -8.39 -36.47 0.48
N GLN A 160 -7.65 -37.56 0.23
CA GLN A 160 -6.67 -38.08 1.19
C GLN A 160 -5.53 -37.09 1.47
N SER A 161 -5.13 -36.31 0.45
CA SER A 161 -4.11 -35.27 0.60
C SER A 161 -4.65 -34.09 1.41
N TRP A 162 -5.89 -33.68 1.12
CA TRP A 162 -6.60 -32.66 1.89
C TRP A 162 -6.76 -33.06 3.36
N PHE A 163 -7.15 -34.31 3.61
CA PHE A 163 -7.35 -34.84 4.96
C PHE A 163 -6.05 -34.81 5.76
N ARG A 164 -4.96 -35.32 5.17
CA ARG A 164 -3.64 -35.30 5.83
C ARG A 164 -3.18 -33.89 6.15
N GLU A 165 -3.33 -32.95 5.21
CA GLU A 165 -2.91 -31.57 5.43
C GLU A 165 -3.74 -30.89 6.53
N THR A 166 -5.05 -31.13 6.53
CA THR A 166 -5.98 -30.67 7.56
C THR A 166 -5.63 -31.24 8.95
N GLU A 167 -5.31 -32.54 9.02
CA GLU A 167 -4.89 -33.20 10.27
C GLU A 167 -3.59 -32.60 10.82
N ILE A 168 -2.59 -32.40 9.94
CA ILE A 168 -1.32 -31.78 10.32
C ILE A 168 -1.59 -30.39 10.90
N TYR A 169 -2.31 -29.52 10.19
CA TYR A 169 -2.53 -28.14 10.66
C TYR A 169 -3.45 -28.02 11.89
N ASN A 170 -4.32 -29.01 12.14
CA ASN A 170 -5.16 -29.06 13.35
C ASN A 170 -4.44 -29.65 14.57
N THR A 171 -3.23 -30.18 14.42
CA THR A 171 -2.48 -30.75 15.55
C THR A 171 -2.19 -29.67 16.60
N VAL A 172 -2.49 -29.98 17.87
CA VAL A 172 -2.28 -29.08 19.01
C VAL A 172 -0.80 -28.70 19.10
N LEU A 173 -0.50 -27.44 19.43
CA LEU A 173 0.85 -26.83 19.54
C LEU A 173 1.53 -26.36 18.24
N LEU A 174 0.90 -26.42 17.07
CA LEU A 174 1.50 -25.89 15.82
C LEU A 174 1.29 -24.40 15.58
N ARG A 175 0.69 -23.66 16.53
CA ARG A 175 0.56 -22.21 16.44
C ARG A 175 1.88 -21.55 16.88
N HIS A 176 2.65 -21.08 15.91
CA HIS A 176 3.94 -20.44 16.12
C HIS A 176 4.19 -19.39 15.02
N ASP A 177 4.91 -18.30 15.32
CA ASP A 177 5.12 -17.18 14.39
C ASP A 177 5.84 -17.56 13.09
N ASN A 178 6.71 -18.59 13.16
CA ASN A 178 7.44 -19.13 12.02
C ASN A 178 6.70 -20.29 11.30
N ILE A 179 5.45 -20.58 11.66
CA ILE A 179 4.60 -21.58 11.01
C ILE A 179 3.40 -20.86 10.39
N LEU A 180 2.98 -21.30 9.20
CA LEU A 180 1.81 -20.73 8.53
C LEU A 180 0.56 -20.87 9.42
N GLY A 181 -0.13 -19.75 9.64
CA GLY A 181 -1.36 -19.70 10.41
C GLY A 181 -2.51 -20.39 9.68
N PHE A 182 -2.94 -21.53 10.22
CA PHE A 182 -4.13 -22.23 9.74
C PHE A 182 -5.40 -21.65 10.39
N ILE A 183 -6.40 -21.34 9.55
CA ILE A 183 -7.67 -20.76 9.98
C ILE A 183 -8.74 -21.84 10.08
N ALA A 184 -9.02 -22.52 8.97
CA ALA A 184 -10.08 -23.51 8.87
C ALA A 184 -9.87 -24.42 7.64
N SER A 185 -10.52 -25.58 7.70
CA SER A 185 -10.72 -26.52 6.58
C SER A 185 -12.22 -26.71 6.39
N ASP A 186 -12.67 -26.77 5.14
CA ASP A 186 -14.09 -26.88 4.81
C ASP A 186 -14.28 -27.71 3.54
N MET A 187 -15.44 -28.34 3.40
CA MET A 187 -15.83 -29.13 2.23
C MET A 187 -17.05 -28.49 1.58
N THR A 188 -16.91 -28.08 0.32
CA THR A 188 -18.04 -27.63 -0.49
C THR A 188 -18.47 -28.78 -1.42
N SER A 189 -19.71 -29.25 -1.26
CA SER A 189 -20.34 -30.23 -2.18
C SER A 189 -20.86 -29.55 -3.44
#